data_AF-A0A955DA98-F1
#
_entry.id   AF-A0A955DA98-F1
#
_cell.length_a   1.000
_cell.length_b   1.000
_cell.length_c   1.000
_cell.angle_alpha   90.00
_cell.angle_beta   90.00
_cell.angle_gamma   90.00
#
_symmetry.space_group_name_H-M   'P 1'
#
loop_
_entity.id
_entity.type
_entity.pdbx_description
1 polymer ?
#
loop_
_entity_poly.entity_id
_entity_poly.type
_entity_poly.pdbx_seq_one_letter_code
_entity_poly.pdbx_strand_id
1 'polypeptide(L)'
;MTEFQQVWDRYEAWQPTAGMVYRYRRTYFPTMTLEQVQAREAEIAPFPDHPGRMELQTQRRRLEVGPSVIEFQVWWEGAGAFRLNQTFVTEPGSDAPHLTWLDQVASPDSSWRLAGPTLNLDAPIASGQLSVFDPAPAVPDENSPESSFVEAHRAIGMLVTGGFVRPYISFVEPSGASWNGEVLVGAAAPSGERQVPSRRFLLRRVVDAGAPEPALRTERIEIDPSAPGAGDGWTMQFTQWRLDPVLDGWVAGRVDKVSPQGRVLERFEFVDTRPLEAGEFSAVTRTPTPDGVDAIRGEYVYGSVMDNRRGVENFTVITPDGPVVAPLPSRAGRVTTVPRWLSWTGWGAAGVLIATLVGIRVWRGRS
;
A
#
# COMPACT_ATOMS: atom_id res chain seq x y z
N MET A 1 9.82 8.98 -29.86
CA MET A 1 10.07 8.06 -28.73
C MET A 1 10.94 8.67 -27.63
N THR A 2 11.78 9.69 -27.89
CA THR A 2 12.76 10.20 -26.91
C THR A 2 12.16 10.94 -25.71
N GLU A 3 11.17 11.82 -25.88
CA GLU A 3 10.66 12.64 -24.77
C GLU A 3 9.84 11.83 -23.73
N PHE A 4 8.94 10.95 -24.18
CA PHE A 4 8.20 10.06 -23.27
C PHE A 4 9.13 9.07 -22.53
N GLN A 5 10.15 8.54 -23.21
CA GLN A 5 11.16 7.69 -22.57
C GLN A 5 11.96 8.46 -21.53
N GLN A 6 12.38 9.70 -21.82
CA GLN A 6 13.07 10.55 -20.84
C GLN A 6 12.22 10.84 -19.60
N VAL A 7 10.93 11.08 -19.80
CA VAL A 7 9.96 11.22 -18.69
C VAL A 7 9.89 9.90 -17.91
N TRP A 8 9.76 8.77 -18.61
CA TRP A 8 9.71 7.45 -18.01
C TRP A 8 10.94 7.14 -17.15
N ASP A 9 12.14 7.27 -17.73
CA ASP A 9 13.42 6.94 -17.08
C ASP A 9 13.64 7.82 -15.83
N ARG A 10 13.36 9.12 -15.94
CA ARG A 10 13.46 10.09 -14.82
C ARG A 10 12.63 9.62 -13.62
N TYR A 11 11.46 9.07 -13.90
CA TYR A 11 10.49 8.72 -12.88
C TYR A 11 10.60 7.26 -12.40
N GLU A 12 11.20 6.37 -13.18
CA GLU A 12 11.57 5.03 -12.74
C GLU A 12 12.61 5.06 -11.61
N ALA A 13 13.58 5.98 -11.73
CA ALA A 13 14.61 6.20 -10.72
C ALA A 13 14.16 7.12 -9.57
N TRP A 14 12.95 7.69 -9.63
CA TRP A 14 12.50 8.66 -8.64
C TRP A 14 12.36 8.02 -7.26
N GLN A 15 12.77 8.79 -6.24
CA GLN A 15 12.57 8.50 -4.83
C GLN A 15 12.05 9.77 -4.15
N PRO A 16 11.24 9.67 -3.08
CA PRO A 16 10.94 10.82 -2.25
C PRO A 16 12.24 11.45 -1.74
N THR A 17 12.30 12.79 -1.75
CA THR A 17 13.42 13.57 -1.24
C THR A 17 13.68 13.20 0.22
N ALA A 18 14.89 12.72 0.51
CA ALA A 18 15.35 12.45 1.87
C ALA A 18 15.35 13.73 2.73
N GLY A 19 15.19 13.57 4.04
CA GLY A 19 15.20 14.71 4.95
C GLY A 19 13.87 15.47 4.99
N MET A 20 12.74 14.81 4.67
CA MET A 20 11.44 15.48 4.52
C MET A 20 10.35 14.83 5.36
N VAL A 21 9.33 15.64 5.70
CA VAL A 21 8.05 15.19 6.23
C VAL A 21 6.97 15.50 5.20
N TYR A 22 6.26 14.48 4.73
CA TYR A 22 5.16 14.61 3.77
C TYR A 22 3.82 14.45 4.49
N ARG A 23 2.85 15.31 4.19
CA ARG A 23 1.46 15.14 4.63
C ARG A 23 0.52 15.08 3.44
N TYR A 24 -0.33 14.06 3.43
CA TYR A 24 -1.37 13.92 2.42
C TYR A 24 -2.60 13.24 3.01
N ARG A 25 -3.73 13.37 2.32
CA ARG A 25 -4.99 12.72 2.67
C ARG A 25 -5.38 11.75 1.58
N ARG A 26 -5.95 10.61 1.96
CA ARG A 26 -6.58 9.64 1.06
C ARG A 26 -8.03 9.47 1.45
N THR A 27 -8.91 9.60 0.48
CA THR A 27 -10.35 9.45 0.67
C THR A 27 -10.85 8.30 -0.20
N TYR A 28 -11.53 7.33 0.42
CA TYR A 28 -12.12 6.18 -0.25
C TYR A 28 -13.65 6.36 -0.30
N PHE A 29 -14.17 6.43 -1.52
CA PHE A 29 -15.59 6.57 -1.76
C PHE A 29 -16.28 5.20 -1.85
N PRO A 30 -17.62 5.14 -1.73
CA PRO A 30 -18.37 3.94 -2.07
C PRO A 30 -18.06 3.47 -3.49
N THR A 31 -17.71 2.19 -3.63
CA THR A 31 -17.49 1.53 -4.93
C THR A 31 -18.69 0.70 -5.37
N MET A 32 -19.67 0.50 -4.49
CA MET A 32 -20.93 -0.18 -4.78
C MET A 32 -22.11 0.80 -4.61
N THR A 33 -23.17 0.63 -5.41
CA THR A 33 -24.47 1.25 -5.12
C THR A 33 -25.19 0.49 -4.01
N LEU A 34 -26.28 1.04 -3.50
CA LEU A 34 -27.09 0.37 -2.48
C LEU A 34 -27.64 -0.97 -2.99
N GLU A 35 -28.12 -1.00 -4.23
CA GLU A 35 -28.65 -2.21 -4.87
C GLU A 35 -27.56 -3.28 -5.02
N GLN A 36 -26.34 -2.87 -5.39
CA GLN A 36 -25.20 -3.78 -5.47
C GLN A 36 -24.80 -4.35 -4.11
N VAL A 37 -24.82 -3.52 -3.05
CA VAL A 37 -24.58 -3.99 -1.67
C VAL A 37 -25.65 -5.00 -1.24
N GLN A 38 -26.93 -4.73 -1.50
CA GLN A 38 -28.04 -5.64 -1.16
C GLN A 38 -27.95 -6.96 -1.92
N ALA A 39 -27.66 -6.92 -3.23
CA ALA A 39 -27.50 -8.12 -4.04
C ALA A 39 -26.33 -8.98 -3.54
N ARG A 40 -25.20 -8.35 -3.24
CA ARG A 40 -23.99 -9.02 -2.74
C ARG A 40 -24.17 -9.54 -1.31
N GLU A 41 -24.96 -8.88 -0.49
CA GLU A 41 -25.36 -9.38 0.83
C GLU A 41 -26.21 -10.65 0.72
N ALA A 42 -27.20 -10.67 -0.18
CA ALA A 42 -28.01 -11.87 -0.41
C ALA A 42 -27.18 -13.06 -0.90
N GLU A 43 -26.16 -12.81 -1.75
CA GLU A 43 -25.22 -13.83 -2.21
C GLU A 43 -24.36 -14.39 -1.06
N ILE A 44 -23.92 -13.54 -0.14
CA ILE A 44 -22.98 -13.88 0.95
C ILE A 44 -23.70 -14.39 2.22
N ALA A 45 -24.99 -14.09 2.38
CA ALA A 45 -25.76 -14.44 3.58
C ALA A 45 -25.66 -15.92 3.99
N PRO A 46 -25.69 -16.92 3.08
CA PRO A 46 -25.56 -18.35 3.42
C PRO A 46 -24.17 -18.76 3.93
N PHE A 47 -23.16 -17.88 3.83
CA PHE A 47 -21.76 -18.18 4.10
C PHE A 47 -21.24 -17.27 5.23
N PRO A 48 -21.34 -17.69 6.51
CA PRO A 48 -20.91 -16.89 7.67
C PRO A 48 -19.45 -16.43 7.61
N ASP A 49 -18.55 -17.28 7.11
CA ASP A 49 -17.10 -17.00 7.06
C ASP A 49 -16.63 -16.45 5.71
N HIS A 50 -17.56 -15.95 4.88
CA HIS A 50 -17.21 -15.46 3.56
C HIS A 50 -16.32 -14.21 3.65
N PRO A 51 -15.16 -14.20 2.97
CA PRO A 51 -14.18 -13.10 3.11
C PRO A 51 -14.73 -11.73 2.68
N GLY A 52 -15.71 -11.71 1.77
CA GLY A 52 -16.37 -10.49 1.30
C GLY A 52 -17.26 -9.75 2.32
N ARG A 53 -17.50 -10.31 3.52
CA ARG A 53 -18.35 -9.65 4.53
C ARG A 53 -17.75 -8.33 5.04
N MET A 54 -16.43 -8.28 5.23
CA MET A 54 -15.74 -7.05 5.67
C MET A 54 -15.81 -5.94 4.62
N GLU A 55 -15.66 -6.31 3.34
CA GLU A 55 -15.84 -5.37 2.23
C GLU A 55 -17.27 -4.83 2.20
N LEU A 56 -18.29 -5.71 2.29
CA LEU A 56 -19.70 -5.32 2.34
C LEU A 56 -20.01 -4.35 3.48
N GLN A 57 -19.52 -4.64 4.69
CA GLN A 57 -19.70 -3.77 5.85
C GLN A 57 -19.06 -2.39 5.60
N THR A 58 -17.87 -2.37 5.01
CA THR A 58 -17.18 -1.12 4.63
C THR A 58 -17.97 -0.33 3.60
N GLN A 59 -18.53 -0.98 2.57
CA GLN A 59 -19.34 -0.32 1.55
C GLN A 59 -20.64 0.24 2.12
N ARG A 60 -21.35 -0.53 2.97
CA ARG A 60 -22.54 -0.06 3.66
C ARG A 60 -22.25 1.17 4.50
N ARG A 61 -21.21 1.12 5.33
CA ARG A 61 -20.77 2.27 6.12
C ARG A 61 -20.51 3.48 5.23
N ARG A 62 -19.84 3.30 4.10
CA ARG A 62 -19.52 4.42 3.21
C ARG A 62 -20.74 5.02 2.53
N LEU A 63 -21.76 4.21 2.25
CA LEU A 63 -23.04 4.69 1.72
C LEU A 63 -23.86 5.43 2.77
N GLU A 64 -23.83 4.97 4.02
CA GLU A 64 -24.62 5.56 5.12
C GLU A 64 -23.98 6.81 5.73
N VAL A 65 -22.67 6.74 6.03
CA VAL A 65 -21.93 7.77 6.77
C VAL A 65 -21.05 8.62 5.85
N GLY A 66 -20.83 8.20 4.61
CA GLY A 66 -19.93 8.88 3.68
C GLY A 66 -18.53 8.26 3.61
N PRO A 67 -17.62 8.85 2.80
CA PRO A 67 -16.35 8.24 2.46
C PRO A 67 -15.44 7.99 3.68
N SER A 68 -14.51 7.05 3.55
CA SER A 68 -13.47 6.84 4.57
C SER A 68 -12.30 7.77 4.28
N VAL A 69 -11.92 8.61 5.23
CA VAL A 69 -10.80 9.54 5.09
C VAL A 69 -9.65 9.08 5.97
N ILE A 70 -8.44 9.02 5.40
CA ILE A 70 -7.20 8.69 6.11
C ILE A 70 -6.21 9.82 5.87
N GLU A 71 -5.67 10.35 6.94
CA GLU A 71 -4.57 11.31 6.92
C GLU A 71 -3.25 10.55 7.09
N PHE A 72 -2.29 10.88 6.25
CA PHE A 72 -0.97 10.29 6.25
C PHE A 72 0.06 11.35 6.59
N GLN A 73 0.99 10.99 7.47
CA GLN A 73 2.20 11.76 7.73
C GLN A 73 3.40 10.81 7.61
N VAL A 74 4.35 11.18 6.75
CA VAL A 74 5.51 10.36 6.43
C VAL A 74 6.78 11.13 6.75
N TRP A 75 7.55 10.66 7.73
CA TRP A 75 8.92 11.12 7.94
C TRP A 75 9.83 10.25 7.08
N TRP A 76 10.61 10.87 6.21
CA TRP A 76 11.41 10.17 5.21
C TRP A 76 12.87 10.63 5.26
N GLU A 77 13.75 9.76 5.72
CA GLU A 77 15.20 9.99 5.74
C GLU A 77 15.90 9.29 4.56
N GLY A 78 15.24 8.32 3.92
CA GLY A 78 15.71 7.70 2.69
C GLY A 78 15.17 6.29 2.49
N ALA A 79 15.67 5.60 1.46
CA ALA A 79 15.34 4.20 1.20
C ALA A 79 15.81 3.34 2.39
N GLY A 80 14.87 2.85 3.20
CA GLY A 80 15.14 2.04 4.41
C GLY A 80 15.03 2.80 5.73
N ALA A 81 14.74 4.11 5.70
CA ALA A 81 14.55 4.93 6.89
C ALA A 81 13.29 5.80 6.75
N PHE A 82 12.18 5.35 7.33
CA PHE A 82 10.92 6.09 7.37
C PHE A 82 10.09 5.84 8.65
N ARG A 83 9.20 6.79 8.94
CA ARG A 83 8.01 6.59 9.80
C ARG A 83 6.78 6.92 8.98
N LEU A 84 5.78 6.04 8.99
CA LEU A 84 4.47 6.23 8.37
C LEU A 84 3.40 6.23 9.45
N ASN A 85 2.79 7.39 9.64
CA ASN A 85 1.61 7.55 10.46
C ASN A 85 0.37 7.64 9.58
N GLN A 86 -0.66 6.87 9.92
CA GLN A 86 -1.97 6.86 9.30
C GLN A 86 -3.00 7.16 10.39
N THR A 87 -3.80 8.19 10.22
CA THR A 87 -4.89 8.55 11.13
C THR A 87 -6.21 8.44 10.39
N PHE A 88 -7.11 7.59 10.86
CA PHE A 88 -8.43 7.41 10.27
C PHE A 88 -9.34 8.50 10.82
N VAL A 89 -9.75 9.42 9.94
CA VAL A 89 -10.66 10.50 10.31
C VAL A 89 -12.06 9.92 10.36
N THR A 90 -12.50 9.55 11.55
CA THR A 90 -13.89 9.16 11.81
C THR A 90 -14.76 10.41 11.95
N GLU A 91 -15.97 10.36 11.40
CA GLU A 91 -16.94 11.41 11.68
C GLU A 91 -17.43 11.26 13.13
N PRO A 92 -17.65 12.37 13.85
CA PRO A 92 -18.26 12.33 15.18
C PRO A 92 -19.57 11.51 15.14
N GLY A 93 -19.65 10.45 15.94
CA GLY A 93 -20.85 9.60 16.03
C GLY A 93 -20.88 8.39 15.11
N SER A 94 -19.82 8.09 14.34
CA SER A 94 -19.75 6.80 13.64
C SER A 94 -19.37 5.69 14.63
N ASP A 95 -20.31 4.78 14.96
CA ASP A 95 -20.08 3.56 15.76
C ASP A 95 -19.20 2.52 15.05
N ALA A 96 -18.45 2.92 14.01
CA ALA A 96 -17.72 2.00 13.16
C ALA A 96 -16.48 1.44 13.89
N PRO A 97 -16.38 0.11 14.05
CA PRO A 97 -15.24 -0.54 14.70
C PRO A 97 -14.03 -0.49 13.76
N HIS A 98 -13.24 0.58 13.82
CA HIS A 98 -12.04 0.73 13.03
C HIS A 98 -10.86 1.17 13.90
N LEU A 99 -9.67 0.75 13.48
CA LEU A 99 -8.41 1.33 13.94
C LEU A 99 -8.53 2.86 13.84
N THR A 100 -8.33 3.56 14.94
CA THR A 100 -8.30 5.03 14.92
C THR A 100 -7.04 5.54 14.21
N TRP A 101 -5.96 4.76 14.26
CA TRP A 101 -4.71 5.07 13.59
C TRP A 101 -3.82 3.82 13.49
N LEU A 102 -2.85 3.90 12.59
CA LEU A 102 -1.77 2.93 12.41
C LEU A 102 -0.47 3.70 12.26
N ASP A 103 0.57 3.30 12.98
CA ASP A 103 1.90 3.86 12.88
C ASP A 103 2.92 2.77 12.61
N GLN A 104 3.95 3.10 11.86
CA GLN A 104 4.94 2.15 11.43
C GLN A 104 6.29 2.82 11.21
N VAL A 105 7.34 2.19 11.72
CA VAL A 105 8.71 2.65 11.58
C VAL A 105 9.55 1.53 11.01
N ALA A 106 10.41 1.91 10.07
CA ALA A 106 11.58 1.13 9.69
C ALA A 106 12.77 2.08 9.59
N SER A 107 13.83 1.79 10.32
CA SER A 107 15.10 2.48 10.28
C SER A 107 16.23 1.48 10.57
N PRO A 108 17.50 1.86 10.34
CA PRO A 108 18.64 1.03 10.72
C PRO A 108 18.67 0.65 12.20
N ASP A 109 18.11 1.49 13.07
CA ASP A 109 18.19 1.34 14.53
C ASP A 109 16.89 0.80 15.15
N SER A 110 15.77 0.90 14.45
CA SER A 110 14.45 0.53 14.99
C SER A 110 13.49 0.06 13.91
N SER A 111 12.68 -0.95 14.26
CA SER A 111 11.59 -1.42 13.43
C SER A 111 10.42 -1.79 14.33
N TRP A 112 9.31 -1.09 14.17
CA TRP A 112 8.12 -1.32 14.99
C TRP A 112 6.86 -0.90 14.25
N ARG A 113 5.74 -1.47 14.68
CA ARG A 113 4.40 -1.13 14.22
C ARG A 113 3.54 -0.93 15.43
N LEU A 114 2.80 0.17 15.45
CA LEU A 114 1.89 0.49 16.53
C LEU A 114 0.50 0.69 15.96
N ALA A 115 -0.44 -0.14 16.38
CA ALA A 115 -1.84 0.00 16.00
C ALA A 115 -2.60 0.64 17.16
N GLY A 116 -3.47 1.61 16.83
CA GLY A 116 -4.45 2.13 17.77
C GLY A 116 -5.41 1.03 18.25
N PRO A 117 -6.29 1.34 19.21
CA PRO A 117 -7.25 0.36 19.69
C PRO A 117 -8.09 -0.15 18.52
N THR A 118 -8.11 -1.47 18.35
CA THR A 118 -9.14 -2.12 17.55
C THR A 118 -10.37 -2.23 18.44
N LEU A 119 -11.47 -1.59 18.03
CA LEU A 119 -12.79 -1.95 18.54
C LEU A 119 -13.11 -3.36 18.02
N ASN A 120 -12.59 -4.38 18.68
CA ASN A 120 -13.01 -5.73 18.41
C ASN A 120 -14.34 -5.92 19.15
N LEU A 121 -15.43 -6.16 18.43
CA LEU A 121 -16.78 -6.25 19.01
C LEU A 121 -16.88 -7.29 20.14
N ASP A 122 -16.00 -8.30 20.11
CA ASP A 122 -15.98 -9.42 21.06
C ASP A 122 -14.86 -9.35 22.11
N ALA A 123 -13.96 -8.35 22.06
CA ALA A 123 -12.88 -8.21 23.03
C ALA A 123 -12.92 -6.82 23.69
N PRO A 124 -13.15 -6.73 25.02
CA PRO A 124 -13.29 -5.46 25.72
C PRO A 124 -11.99 -4.64 25.83
N ILE A 125 -10.90 -5.07 25.18
CA ILE A 125 -9.62 -4.40 25.29
C ILE A 125 -9.48 -3.37 24.16
N ALA A 126 -10.02 -2.18 24.41
CA ALA A 126 -9.84 -0.96 23.61
C ALA A 126 -8.42 -0.39 23.75
N SER A 127 -7.40 -1.23 23.60
CA SER A 127 -6.01 -0.87 23.80
C SER A 127 -5.19 -1.06 22.53
N GLY A 128 -4.17 -0.23 22.31
CA GLY A 128 -3.26 -0.43 21.18
C GLY A 128 -2.38 -1.67 21.32
N GLN A 129 -1.85 -2.11 20.19
CA GLN A 129 -0.87 -3.19 20.09
C GLN A 129 0.44 -2.65 19.53
N LEU A 130 1.52 -2.79 20.29
CA LEU A 130 2.88 -2.53 19.81
C LEU A 130 3.49 -3.84 19.30
N SER A 131 3.95 -3.85 18.05
CA SER A 131 4.73 -4.95 17.48
C SER A 131 6.16 -4.46 17.25
N VAL A 132 7.13 -5.14 17.85
CA VAL A 132 8.57 -4.82 17.68
C VAL A 132 9.19 -5.88 16.77
N PHE A 133 10.10 -5.47 15.90
CA PHE A 133 10.80 -6.35 14.96
C PHE A 133 12.31 -6.13 15.06
N ASP A 134 13.09 -7.04 14.47
CA ASP A 134 14.51 -6.76 14.27
C ASP A 134 14.67 -5.53 13.37
N PRO A 135 15.61 -4.62 13.68
CA PRO A 135 16.05 -3.62 12.72
C PRO A 135 16.61 -4.40 11.52
N ALA A 136 16.02 -4.21 10.35
CA ALA A 136 16.41 -4.93 9.15
C ALA A 136 16.58 -3.95 8.00
N PRO A 137 17.54 -4.18 7.10
CA PRO A 137 17.28 -3.95 5.70
C PRO A 137 16.42 -5.12 5.18
N ALA A 138 15.11 -4.89 5.09
CA ALA A 138 14.09 -5.68 4.37
C ALA A 138 13.78 -7.13 4.84
N VAL A 139 12.48 -7.42 5.02
CA VAL A 139 11.91 -8.77 4.86
C VAL A 139 10.66 -8.63 3.98
N PRO A 140 10.57 -9.36 2.85
CA PRO A 140 9.42 -9.35 1.98
C PRO A 140 8.33 -10.24 2.59
N ASP A 141 7.42 -9.62 3.33
CA ASP A 141 6.12 -10.23 3.66
C ASP A 141 5.04 -9.19 3.40
N GLU A 142 3.83 -9.60 3.01
CA GLU A 142 2.74 -8.66 2.65
C GLU A 142 2.29 -7.82 3.86
N ASN A 143 2.61 -8.29 5.08
CA ASN A 143 2.43 -7.60 6.35
C ASN A 143 3.68 -6.87 6.87
N SER A 144 4.75 -6.80 6.07
CA SER A 144 6.01 -6.14 6.44
C SER A 144 5.88 -4.61 6.36
N PRO A 145 6.72 -3.85 7.09
CA PRO A 145 6.90 -2.42 6.85
C PRO A 145 7.15 -2.02 5.40
N GLU A 146 7.65 -2.93 4.59
CA GLU A 146 7.87 -2.69 3.17
C GLU A 146 6.57 -2.49 2.38
N SER A 147 5.47 -3.16 2.71
CA SER A 147 4.20 -2.94 1.98
C SER A 147 3.63 -1.55 2.23
N SER A 148 3.73 -1.06 3.46
CA SER A 148 3.39 0.32 3.84
C SER A 148 4.34 1.34 3.24
N PHE A 149 5.64 1.03 3.17
CA PHE A 149 6.62 1.82 2.43
C PHE A 149 6.22 1.95 0.96
N VAL A 150 5.87 0.84 0.31
CA VAL A 150 5.45 0.82 -1.09
C VAL A 150 4.20 1.68 -1.28
N GLU A 151 3.20 1.59 -0.39
CA GLU A 151 1.99 2.41 -0.49
C GLU A 151 2.26 3.90 -0.24
N ALA A 152 3.09 4.26 0.75
CA ALA A 152 3.47 5.66 1.00
C ALA A 152 4.29 6.24 -0.16
N HIS A 153 5.32 5.51 -0.61
CA HIS A 153 6.12 5.86 -1.78
C HIS A 153 5.25 6.00 -3.02
N ARG A 154 4.26 5.12 -3.20
CA ARG A 154 3.29 5.19 -4.30
C ARG A 154 2.43 6.44 -4.21
N ALA A 155 1.91 6.78 -3.04
CA ALA A 155 1.05 7.94 -2.83
C ALA A 155 1.80 9.27 -3.03
N ILE A 156 2.94 9.44 -2.36
CA ILE A 156 3.82 10.62 -2.53
C ILE A 156 4.25 10.70 -4.00
N GLY A 157 4.67 9.57 -4.56
CA GLY A 157 4.99 9.42 -5.96
C GLY A 157 3.91 9.93 -6.90
N MET A 158 2.67 9.47 -6.75
CA MET A 158 1.55 9.97 -7.57
C MET A 158 1.41 11.48 -7.52
N LEU A 159 1.52 12.07 -6.32
CA LEU A 159 1.34 13.50 -6.12
C LEU A 159 2.51 14.30 -6.72
N VAL A 160 3.75 13.83 -6.59
CA VAL A 160 4.95 14.57 -7.02
C VAL A 160 5.31 14.32 -8.49
N THR A 161 5.10 13.12 -9.01
CA THR A 161 5.54 12.72 -10.36
C THR A 161 4.42 12.63 -11.38
N GLY A 162 3.16 12.85 -10.96
CA GLY A 162 2.00 12.66 -11.83
C GLY A 162 1.77 11.20 -12.18
N GLY A 163 2.01 10.28 -11.24
CA GLY A 163 1.70 8.86 -11.39
C GLY A 163 2.74 8.03 -12.14
N PHE A 164 3.82 8.63 -12.61
CA PHE A 164 5.01 7.91 -13.04
C PHE A 164 5.82 7.54 -11.79
N VAL A 165 5.49 6.43 -11.14
CA VAL A 165 6.34 5.87 -10.09
C VAL A 165 6.42 4.38 -10.24
N ARG A 166 7.54 3.81 -9.80
CA ARG A 166 7.86 2.39 -9.94
C ARG A 166 6.68 1.46 -9.63
N PRO A 167 5.89 1.61 -8.55
CA PRO A 167 4.73 0.72 -8.32
C PRO A 167 3.68 0.73 -9.44
N TYR A 168 3.51 1.86 -10.14
CA TYR A 168 2.64 1.94 -11.30
C TYR A 168 3.35 1.49 -12.57
N ILE A 169 4.60 1.85 -12.82
CA ILE A 169 5.25 1.46 -14.07
C ILE A 169 5.91 0.08 -14.03
N SER A 170 5.93 -0.56 -12.86
CA SER A 170 6.41 -1.93 -12.72
C SER A 170 5.60 -2.86 -13.61
N PHE A 171 6.31 -3.74 -14.31
CA PHE A 171 5.75 -4.74 -15.22
C PHE A 171 5.15 -4.15 -16.51
N VAL A 172 5.37 -2.88 -16.80
CA VAL A 172 5.08 -2.31 -18.12
C VAL A 172 6.33 -1.61 -18.68
N GLU A 173 6.44 -1.56 -19.99
CA GLU A 173 7.50 -0.86 -20.72
C GLU A 173 6.88 0.15 -21.69
N PRO A 174 7.53 1.31 -21.93
CA PRO A 174 7.11 2.26 -22.95
C PRO A 174 7.01 1.59 -24.31
N SER A 175 5.83 1.65 -24.93
CA SER A 175 5.56 1.01 -26.23
C SER A 175 5.33 2.01 -27.36
N GLY A 176 5.06 3.27 -27.04
CA GLY A 176 4.89 4.32 -28.03
C GLY A 176 4.57 5.66 -27.41
N ALA A 177 4.77 6.73 -28.18
CA ALA A 177 4.30 8.06 -27.81
C ALA A 177 4.02 8.93 -29.04
N SER A 178 2.98 9.75 -28.97
CA SER A 178 2.64 10.73 -30.00
C SER A 178 2.15 12.04 -29.39
N TRP A 179 2.38 13.13 -30.10
CA TRP A 179 1.87 14.44 -29.74
C TRP A 179 0.50 14.68 -30.38
N ASN A 180 -0.43 15.24 -29.61
CA ASN A 180 -1.72 15.75 -30.07
C ASN A 180 -1.88 17.21 -29.58
N GLY A 181 -1.33 18.15 -30.34
CA GLY A 181 -1.23 19.55 -29.91
C GLY A 181 -0.32 19.69 -28.69
N GLU A 182 -0.88 20.11 -27.55
CA GLU A 182 -0.14 20.31 -26.29
C GLU A 182 -0.11 19.06 -25.39
N VAL A 183 -0.68 17.93 -25.84
CA VAL A 183 -0.74 16.69 -25.07
C VAL A 183 0.15 15.63 -25.69
N LEU A 184 1.13 15.15 -24.92
CA LEU A 184 1.89 13.94 -25.20
C LEU A 184 1.09 12.73 -24.73
N VAL A 185 0.72 11.86 -25.67
CA VAL A 185 0.06 10.59 -25.40
C VAL A 185 1.12 9.50 -25.41
N GLY A 186 1.45 8.95 -24.24
CA GLY A 186 2.32 7.80 -24.08
C GLY A 186 1.52 6.50 -23.92
N ALA A 187 2.08 5.40 -24.37
CA ALA A 187 1.55 4.06 -24.15
C ALA A 187 2.62 3.20 -23.46
N ALA A 188 2.17 2.35 -22.54
CA ALA A 188 2.99 1.32 -21.94
C ALA A 188 2.32 -0.04 -22.09
N ALA A 189 3.09 -1.04 -22.52
CA ALA A 189 2.66 -2.41 -22.70
C ALA A 189 3.23 -3.30 -21.59
N PRO A 190 2.62 -4.45 -21.27
CA PRO A 190 3.15 -5.37 -20.28
C PRO A 190 4.58 -5.82 -20.62
N SER A 191 5.44 -5.93 -19.61
CA SER A 191 6.80 -6.46 -19.73
C SER A 191 6.94 -7.81 -19.03
N GLY A 192 7.60 -8.75 -19.71
CA GLY A 192 7.78 -10.12 -19.24
C GLY A 192 6.51 -10.97 -19.26
N GLU A 193 6.49 -12.04 -18.46
CA GLU A 193 5.41 -13.04 -18.42
C GLU A 193 4.22 -12.63 -17.53
N ARG A 194 4.32 -11.52 -16.79
CA ARG A 194 3.24 -11.09 -15.89
C ARG A 194 2.09 -10.48 -16.69
N GLN A 195 0.89 -11.00 -16.46
CA GLN A 195 -0.34 -10.43 -16.99
C GLN A 195 -0.72 -9.17 -16.22
N VAL A 196 -0.15 -8.03 -16.62
CA VAL A 196 -0.59 -6.71 -16.15
C VAL A 196 -1.32 -5.97 -17.27
N PRO A 197 -2.20 -5.02 -16.96
CA PRO A 197 -2.92 -4.29 -17.98
C PRO A 197 -2.04 -3.25 -18.69
N SER A 198 -2.26 -3.07 -20.00
CA SER A 198 -1.69 -1.96 -20.77
C SER A 198 -2.20 -0.62 -20.24
N ARG A 199 -1.41 0.43 -20.46
CA ARG A 199 -1.68 1.76 -19.90
C ARG A 199 -1.47 2.84 -20.93
N ARG A 200 -2.31 3.87 -20.84
CA ARG A 200 -2.21 5.08 -21.65
C ARG A 200 -2.04 6.28 -20.76
N PHE A 201 -1.00 7.07 -21.01
CA PHE A 201 -0.63 8.26 -20.27
C PHE A 201 -0.91 9.49 -21.14
N LEU A 202 -1.62 10.48 -20.59
CA LEU A 202 -1.86 11.76 -21.24
C LEU A 202 -1.17 12.84 -20.41
N LEU A 203 -0.07 13.37 -20.95
CA LEU A 203 0.74 14.41 -20.32
C LEU A 203 0.53 15.72 -21.08
N ARG A 204 0.15 16.78 -20.38
CA ARG A 204 0.01 18.12 -20.95
C ARG A 204 1.28 18.92 -20.71
N ARG A 205 1.75 19.63 -21.73
CA ARG A 205 2.79 20.63 -21.56
C ARG A 205 2.21 21.86 -20.86
N VAL A 206 2.81 22.26 -19.74
CA VAL A 206 2.45 23.50 -19.05
C VAL A 206 3.62 24.46 -19.14
N VAL A 207 3.37 25.59 -19.77
CA VAL A 207 4.31 26.72 -19.85
C VAL A 207 3.98 27.64 -18.68
N ASP A 208 4.88 27.75 -17.72
CA ASP A 208 4.71 28.66 -16.59
C ASP A 208 5.55 29.92 -16.75
N ALA A 209 5.01 31.07 -16.34
CA ALA A 209 5.68 32.35 -16.42
C ALA A 209 6.76 32.43 -15.33
N GLY A 210 7.96 31.94 -15.64
CA GLY A 210 9.11 31.94 -14.73
C GLY A 210 9.90 30.64 -14.69
N ALA A 211 9.38 29.55 -15.25
CA ALA A 211 10.16 28.33 -15.43
C ALA A 211 11.07 28.48 -16.66
N PRO A 212 12.36 28.11 -16.58
CA PRO A 212 13.28 28.20 -17.73
C PRO A 212 12.86 27.27 -18.87
N GLU A 213 12.08 26.21 -18.57
CA GLU A 213 11.52 25.28 -19.57
C GLU A 213 10.07 24.89 -19.22
N PRO A 214 9.21 24.64 -20.22
CA PRO A 214 7.88 24.13 -19.98
C PRO A 214 7.92 22.72 -19.39
N ALA A 215 7.24 22.52 -18.26
CA ALA A 215 7.17 21.23 -17.60
C ALA A 215 6.03 20.38 -18.18
N LEU A 216 6.28 19.09 -18.42
CA LEU A 216 5.21 18.12 -18.69
C LEU A 216 4.53 17.75 -17.38
N ARG A 217 3.21 17.91 -17.33
CA ARG A 217 2.37 17.50 -16.20
C ARG A 217 1.44 16.40 -16.65
N THR A 218 1.36 15.33 -15.88
CA THR A 218 0.32 14.33 -16.14
C THR A 218 -1.04 15.00 -15.92
N GLU A 219 -1.91 14.91 -16.92
CA GLU A 219 -3.30 15.31 -16.79
C GLU A 219 -4.13 14.09 -16.43
N ARG A 220 -3.85 12.98 -17.11
CA ARG A 220 -4.66 11.77 -17.04
C ARG A 220 -3.84 10.49 -17.26
N ILE A 221 -4.17 9.44 -16.52
CA ILE A 221 -3.72 8.06 -16.79
C ILE A 221 -4.97 7.21 -17.00
N GLU A 222 -4.98 6.40 -18.06
CA GLU A 222 -6.07 5.50 -18.41
C GLU A 222 -5.55 4.05 -18.40
N ILE A 223 -6.29 3.16 -17.74
CA ILE A 223 -6.07 1.72 -17.80
C ILE A 223 -7.04 1.11 -18.80
N ASP A 224 -6.51 0.30 -19.72
CA ASP A 224 -7.31 -0.41 -20.70
C ASP A 224 -8.18 -1.49 -20.02
N PRO A 225 -9.52 -1.40 -20.07
CA PRO A 225 -10.40 -2.39 -19.45
C PRO A 225 -10.32 -3.77 -20.10
N SER A 226 -9.86 -3.85 -21.36
CA SER A 226 -9.71 -5.13 -22.06
C SER A 226 -8.50 -5.93 -21.58
N ALA A 227 -7.60 -5.30 -20.83
CA ALA A 227 -6.36 -5.92 -20.44
C ALA A 227 -6.53 -6.79 -19.17
N PRO A 228 -5.85 -7.95 -19.09
CA PRO A 228 -6.01 -8.86 -17.96
C PRO A 228 -5.80 -8.18 -16.61
N GLY A 229 -6.73 -8.38 -15.67
CA GLY A 229 -6.66 -7.81 -14.33
C GLY A 229 -7.03 -6.32 -14.22
N ALA A 230 -7.43 -5.66 -15.31
CA ALA A 230 -7.88 -4.27 -15.28
C ALA A 230 -9.21 -4.05 -14.53
N GLY A 231 -9.98 -5.12 -14.30
CA GLY A 231 -11.38 -5.02 -13.90
C GLY A 231 -12.17 -4.27 -14.96
N ASP A 232 -13.03 -3.35 -14.54
CA ASP A 232 -13.76 -2.46 -15.46
C ASP A 232 -12.88 -1.35 -16.06
N GLY A 233 -11.59 -1.29 -15.70
CA GLY A 233 -10.71 -0.16 -16.00
C GLY A 233 -10.95 1.03 -15.07
N TRP A 234 -10.07 2.03 -15.12
CA TRP A 234 -10.19 3.27 -14.37
C TRP A 234 -9.32 4.37 -14.98
N THR A 235 -9.60 5.60 -14.58
CA THR A 235 -8.84 6.79 -14.94
C THR A 235 -8.28 7.44 -13.68
N MET A 236 -7.05 7.96 -13.73
CA MET A 236 -6.57 8.95 -12.75
C MET A 236 -6.56 10.34 -13.38
N GLN A 237 -7.02 11.34 -12.64
CA GLN A 237 -7.04 12.74 -13.03
C GLN A 237 -6.20 13.55 -12.05
N PHE A 238 -5.24 14.31 -12.55
CA PHE A 238 -4.31 15.10 -11.74
C PHE A 238 -4.64 16.57 -11.90
N THR A 239 -4.91 17.24 -10.77
CA THR A 239 -5.41 18.62 -10.75
C THR A 239 -4.69 19.45 -9.69
N GLN A 240 -4.89 20.77 -9.72
CA GLN A 240 -4.33 21.70 -8.74
C GLN A 240 -2.80 21.62 -8.64
N TRP A 241 -2.13 21.48 -9.79
CA TRP A 241 -0.68 21.51 -9.86
C TRP A 241 -0.15 22.83 -9.32
N ARG A 242 0.78 22.76 -8.36
CA ARG A 242 1.45 23.91 -7.75
C ARG A 242 2.94 23.63 -7.58
N LEU A 243 3.76 24.67 -7.60
CA LEU A 243 5.16 24.56 -7.23
C LEU A 243 5.25 24.51 -5.71
N ASP A 244 5.87 23.45 -5.19
CA ASP A 244 6.18 23.33 -3.77
C ASP A 244 7.59 23.89 -3.51
N PRO A 245 7.74 24.94 -2.69
CA PRO A 245 9.02 25.61 -2.50
C PRO A 245 10.02 24.80 -1.69
N VAL A 246 9.57 23.81 -0.92
CA VAL A 246 10.45 22.95 -0.12
C VAL A 246 11.03 21.83 -0.97
N LEU A 247 10.23 21.27 -1.87
CA LEU A 247 10.68 20.23 -2.81
C LEU A 247 11.38 20.80 -4.05
N ASP A 248 11.30 22.11 -4.28
CA ASP A 248 11.71 22.78 -5.51
C ASP A 248 11.14 22.08 -6.75
N GLY A 249 9.85 21.72 -6.67
CA GLY A 249 9.22 20.81 -7.62
C GLY A 249 7.71 20.95 -7.70
N TRP A 250 7.14 20.55 -8.83
CA TRP A 250 5.70 20.55 -9.04
C TRP A 250 5.03 19.39 -8.29
N VAL A 251 3.91 19.69 -7.64
CA VAL A 251 3.08 18.70 -6.97
C VAL A 251 1.63 18.86 -7.41
N ALA A 252 0.94 17.76 -7.67
CA ALA A 252 -0.50 17.74 -7.86
C ALA A 252 -1.17 17.92 -6.49
N GLY A 253 -1.93 19.00 -6.32
CA GLY A 253 -2.71 19.22 -5.11
C GLY A 253 -3.78 18.14 -4.90
N ARG A 254 -4.31 17.58 -5.99
CA ARG A 254 -5.35 16.55 -5.94
C ARG A 254 -5.26 15.55 -7.09
N VAL A 255 -5.42 14.27 -6.77
CA VAL A 255 -5.52 13.16 -7.72
C VAL A 255 -6.79 12.37 -7.46
N ASP A 256 -7.67 12.30 -8.45
CA ASP A 256 -8.90 11.49 -8.39
C ASP A 256 -8.74 10.23 -9.23
N LYS A 257 -8.98 9.06 -8.64
CA LYS A 257 -9.17 7.79 -9.35
C LYS A 257 -10.66 7.60 -9.61
N VAL A 258 -11.03 7.50 -10.87
CA VAL A 258 -12.41 7.56 -11.36
C VAL A 258 -12.74 6.27 -12.11
N SER A 259 -13.94 5.72 -11.87
CA SER A 259 -14.46 4.57 -12.60
C SER A 259 -14.81 4.93 -14.05
N PRO A 260 -15.05 3.93 -14.92
CA PRO A 260 -15.48 4.19 -16.30
C PRO A 260 -16.80 4.97 -16.38
N GLN A 261 -17.66 4.84 -15.36
CA GLN A 261 -18.94 5.55 -15.25
C GLN A 261 -18.79 6.96 -14.67
N GLY A 262 -17.56 7.45 -14.42
CA GLY A 262 -17.31 8.80 -13.93
C GLY A 262 -17.41 8.96 -12.41
N ARG A 263 -17.59 7.89 -11.64
CA ARG A 263 -17.64 7.95 -10.18
C ARG A 263 -16.23 7.98 -9.60
N VAL A 264 -15.96 8.90 -8.66
CA VAL A 264 -14.70 8.90 -7.91
C VAL A 264 -14.67 7.68 -6.99
N LEU A 265 -13.62 6.86 -7.11
CA LEU A 265 -13.37 5.67 -6.29
C LEU A 265 -12.43 6.01 -5.14
N GLU A 266 -11.36 6.74 -5.44
CA GLU A 266 -10.34 7.17 -4.49
C GLU A 266 -9.90 8.59 -4.82
N ARG A 267 -9.51 9.35 -3.80
CA ARG A 267 -8.90 10.67 -3.95
C ARG A 267 -7.66 10.78 -3.09
N PHE A 268 -6.60 11.37 -3.63
CA PHE A 268 -5.39 11.75 -2.92
C PHE A 268 -5.29 13.28 -2.92
N GLU A 269 -4.99 13.88 -1.77
CA GLU A 269 -4.85 15.33 -1.61
C GLU A 269 -3.52 15.62 -0.93
N PHE A 270 -2.66 16.38 -1.61
CA PHE A 270 -1.39 16.82 -1.04
C PHE A 270 -1.64 17.99 -0.08
N VAL A 271 -1.29 17.81 1.20
CA VAL A 271 -1.52 18.81 2.24
C VAL A 271 -0.32 19.76 2.28
N ASP A 272 0.83 19.24 2.71
CA ASP A 272 2.07 19.99 2.83
C ASP A 272 3.30 19.07 2.77
N THR A 273 4.47 19.72 2.71
CA THR A 273 5.76 19.10 2.98
C THR A 273 6.64 20.08 3.74
N ARG A 274 7.58 19.56 4.53
CA ARG A 274 8.59 20.36 5.21
C ARG A 274 9.89 19.59 5.40
N PRO A 275 11.03 20.26 5.58
CA PRO A 275 12.26 19.61 6.00
C PRO A 275 12.10 18.95 7.37
N LEU A 276 12.83 17.86 7.59
CA LEU A 276 13.07 17.26 8.90
C LEU A 276 13.95 18.19 9.74
N GLU A 277 13.56 18.41 10.99
CA GLU A 277 14.40 19.14 11.93
C GLU A 277 15.55 18.26 12.45
N ALA A 278 16.63 18.88 12.92
CA ALA A 278 17.79 18.16 13.45
C ALA A 278 17.38 17.27 14.64
N GLY A 279 17.60 15.95 14.52
CA GLY A 279 17.25 14.97 15.54
C GLY A 279 15.77 14.57 15.57
N GLU A 280 14.90 15.22 14.78
CA GLU A 280 13.46 14.90 14.74
C GLU A 280 13.24 13.43 14.36
N PHE A 281 13.89 12.97 13.30
CA PHE A 281 13.71 11.60 12.80
C PHE A 281 14.03 10.56 13.88
N SER A 282 15.20 10.68 14.52
CA SER A 282 15.60 9.79 15.63
C SER A 282 14.63 9.85 16.82
N ALA A 283 14.08 11.03 17.12
CA ALA A 283 13.09 11.18 18.18
C ALA A 283 11.78 10.46 17.84
N VAL A 284 11.29 10.59 16.60
CA VAL A 284 10.03 9.96 16.18
C VAL A 284 10.20 8.48 15.82
N THR A 285 11.38 7.97 15.51
CA THR A 285 11.56 6.54 15.21
C THR A 285 11.90 5.69 16.42
N ARG A 286 12.10 6.28 17.59
CA ARG A 286 12.37 5.53 18.82
C ARG A 286 11.22 4.56 19.13
N THR A 287 11.56 3.30 19.41
CA THR A 287 10.57 2.32 19.86
C THR A 287 9.90 2.81 21.14
N PRO A 288 8.57 2.91 21.17
CA PRO A 288 7.88 3.30 22.39
C PRO A 288 8.13 2.28 23.51
N THR A 289 8.28 2.75 24.76
CA THR A 289 8.31 1.86 25.92
C THR A 289 6.88 1.46 26.29
N PRO A 290 6.63 0.30 26.92
CA PRO A 290 5.28 -0.15 27.28
C PRO A 290 4.51 0.79 28.24
N ASP A 291 5.23 1.65 28.96
CA ASP A 291 4.76 2.70 29.86
C ASP A 291 5.02 4.11 29.27
N GLY A 292 5.31 4.17 27.97
CA GLY A 292 6.02 5.27 27.36
C GLY A 292 5.17 6.35 26.71
N VAL A 293 5.88 7.41 26.36
CA VAL A 293 5.41 8.53 25.54
C VAL A 293 5.79 8.24 24.08
N ASP A 294 4.80 8.10 23.19
CA ASP A 294 5.05 8.16 21.75
C ASP A 294 5.30 9.62 21.35
N ALA A 295 6.35 9.88 20.57
CA ALA A 295 6.75 11.24 20.19
C ALA A 295 5.65 12.02 19.45
N ILE A 296 4.70 11.33 18.81
CA ILE A 296 3.60 11.96 18.06
C ILE A 296 2.32 12.02 18.89
N ARG A 297 2.00 10.98 19.66
CA ARG A 297 0.73 10.87 20.40
C ARG A 297 0.79 11.26 21.87
N GLY A 298 1.98 11.44 22.43
CA GLY A 298 2.15 11.64 23.86
C GLY A 298 2.02 10.33 24.64
N GLU A 299 1.52 10.43 25.87
CA GLU A 299 1.28 9.26 26.72
C GLU A 299 0.25 8.32 26.10
N TYR A 300 0.61 7.05 25.96
CA TYR A 300 -0.28 6.04 25.38
C TYR A 300 -0.12 4.70 26.07
N VAL A 301 -1.25 4.08 26.44
CA VAL A 301 -1.26 2.77 27.10
C VAL A 301 -1.51 1.67 26.08
N TYR A 302 -0.54 0.78 25.92
CA TYR A 302 -0.68 -0.44 25.13
C TYR A 302 -1.38 -1.50 25.99
N GLY A 303 -2.22 -2.33 25.38
CA GLY A 303 -2.72 -3.53 26.08
C GLY A 303 -1.99 -4.78 25.65
N SER A 304 -1.17 -4.71 24.60
CA SER A 304 -0.24 -5.77 24.30
C SER A 304 1.02 -5.30 23.58
N VAL A 305 2.10 -6.04 23.81
CA VAL A 305 3.38 -5.92 23.13
C VAL A 305 3.73 -7.28 22.51
N MET A 306 3.90 -7.30 21.20
CA MET A 306 4.31 -8.48 20.44
C MET A 306 5.76 -8.27 19.99
N ASP A 307 6.70 -8.97 20.63
CA ASP A 307 8.11 -8.90 20.24
C ASP A 307 8.39 -10.00 19.21
N ASN A 308 8.70 -9.59 17.98
CA ASN A 308 8.99 -10.47 16.85
C ASN A 308 10.48 -10.47 16.48
N ARG A 309 11.34 -9.93 17.35
CA ARG A 309 12.80 -9.99 17.16
C ARG A 309 13.28 -11.44 17.18
N ARG A 310 14.30 -11.77 16.38
CA ARG A 310 14.85 -13.13 16.34
C ARG A 310 15.29 -13.58 17.72
N GLY A 311 14.79 -14.73 18.16
CA GLY A 311 15.09 -15.30 19.47
C GLY A 311 14.26 -14.75 20.62
N VAL A 312 13.33 -13.82 20.36
CA VAL A 312 12.34 -13.34 21.32
C VAL A 312 10.97 -13.74 20.82
N GLU A 313 10.35 -14.76 21.44
CA GLU A 313 9.02 -15.26 21.05
C GLU A 313 7.97 -14.95 22.12
N ASN A 314 7.95 -13.70 22.59
CA ASN A 314 7.10 -13.27 23.69
C ASN A 314 5.95 -12.40 23.21
N PHE A 315 4.76 -12.71 23.70
CA PHE A 315 3.58 -11.87 23.65
C PHE A 315 3.27 -11.40 25.07
N THR A 316 3.37 -10.09 25.32
CA THR A 316 3.07 -9.52 26.63
C THR A 316 1.71 -8.86 26.57
N VAL A 317 0.76 -9.31 27.38
CA VAL A 317 -0.52 -8.61 27.60
C VAL A 317 -0.36 -7.71 28.82
N ILE A 318 -0.68 -6.43 28.69
CA ILE A 318 -0.63 -5.49 29.81
C ILE A 318 -2.00 -5.52 30.48
N THR A 319 -2.07 -6.12 31.67
CA THR A 319 -3.30 -6.23 32.47
C THR A 319 -3.25 -5.23 33.63
N PRO A 320 -4.40 -4.93 34.29
CA PRO A 320 -4.41 -4.09 35.50
C PRO A 320 -3.49 -4.61 36.63
N ASP A 321 -3.26 -5.92 36.70
CA ASP A 321 -2.40 -6.57 37.70
C ASP A 321 -0.91 -6.59 37.27
N GLY A 322 -0.60 -6.07 36.09
CA GLY A 322 0.74 -6.02 35.51
C GLY A 322 0.87 -6.77 34.17
N PRO A 323 2.08 -6.76 33.58
CA PRO A 323 2.35 -7.45 32.32
C PRO A 323 2.35 -8.97 32.51
N VAL A 324 1.51 -9.66 31.73
CA VAL A 324 1.47 -11.12 31.64
C VAL A 324 2.17 -11.54 30.36
N VAL A 325 3.31 -12.23 30.49
CA VAL A 325 4.06 -12.77 29.35
C VAL A 325 3.52 -14.14 29.00
N ALA A 326 3.03 -14.29 27.77
CA ALA A 326 2.67 -15.54 27.16
C ALA A 326 3.64 -15.84 26.00
N PRO A 327 3.89 -17.12 25.67
CA PRO A 327 4.53 -17.44 24.40
C PRO A 327 3.65 -16.91 23.27
N LEU A 328 4.27 -16.45 22.18
CA LEU A 328 3.51 -16.14 20.96
C LEU A 328 2.66 -17.36 20.63
N PRO A 329 1.35 -17.21 20.36
CA PRO A 329 0.56 -18.33 19.88
C PRO A 329 1.28 -18.83 18.64
N SER A 330 1.87 -20.03 18.74
CA SER A 330 2.63 -20.66 17.67
C SER A 330 1.78 -20.53 16.44
N ARG A 331 2.19 -19.71 15.44
CA ARG A 331 1.39 -19.37 14.26
C ARG A 331 0.85 -20.67 13.68
N ALA A 332 -0.37 -21.07 14.06
CA ALA A 332 -0.85 -22.44 13.91
C ALA A 332 -1.18 -22.80 12.45
N GLY A 333 -0.78 -21.94 11.51
CA GLY A 333 -0.86 -22.13 10.08
C GLY A 333 0.36 -21.62 9.30
N ARG A 334 1.51 -21.30 9.94
CA ARG A 334 2.75 -21.16 9.16
C ARG A 334 3.05 -22.56 8.66
N VAL A 335 2.78 -22.79 7.36
CA VAL A 335 3.02 -24.04 6.62
C VAL A 335 4.16 -24.76 7.31
N THR A 336 3.83 -25.78 8.10
CA THR A 336 4.83 -26.66 8.71
C THR A 336 5.75 -26.99 7.56
N THR A 337 7.03 -26.60 7.65
CA THR A 337 8.06 -26.96 6.68
C THR A 337 7.76 -28.38 6.26
N VAL A 338 7.30 -28.57 5.02
CA VAL A 338 6.84 -29.86 4.55
C VAL A 338 7.95 -30.84 4.95
N PRO A 339 7.66 -31.82 5.81
CA PRO A 339 8.69 -32.67 6.38
C PRO A 339 9.61 -33.13 5.25
N ARG A 340 10.93 -33.06 5.41
CA ARG A 340 11.88 -33.37 4.31
C ARG A 340 11.58 -34.72 3.63
N TRP A 341 10.95 -35.66 4.34
CA TRP A 341 10.51 -36.93 3.76
C TRP A 341 9.36 -36.79 2.74
N LEU A 342 8.43 -35.85 2.92
CA LEU A 342 7.35 -35.58 1.95
C LEU A 342 7.88 -35.00 0.64
N SER A 343 8.94 -34.18 0.68
CA SER A 343 9.55 -33.70 -0.57
C SER A 343 10.27 -34.83 -1.30
N TRP A 344 10.90 -35.76 -0.58
CA TRP A 344 11.56 -36.93 -1.18
C TRP A 344 10.56 -37.92 -1.78
N THR A 345 9.43 -38.17 -1.11
CA THR A 345 8.36 -39.03 -1.68
C THR A 345 7.70 -38.37 -2.89
N GLY A 346 7.53 -37.05 -2.90
CA GLY A 346 7.04 -36.30 -4.05
C GLY A 346 7.95 -36.44 -5.28
N TRP A 347 9.26 -36.24 -5.10
CA TRP A 347 10.24 -36.43 -6.18
C TRP A 347 10.32 -37.90 -6.64
N GLY A 348 10.21 -38.85 -5.72
CA GLY A 348 10.15 -40.28 -6.06
C GLY A 348 8.94 -40.61 -6.93
N ALA A 349 7.74 -40.14 -6.55
CA ALA A 349 6.52 -40.35 -7.33
C ALA A 349 6.60 -39.70 -8.71
N ALA A 350 7.14 -38.48 -8.82
CA ALA A 350 7.37 -37.81 -10.10
C ALA A 350 8.33 -38.60 -11.00
N GLY A 351 9.43 -39.14 -10.43
CA GLY A 351 10.39 -39.97 -11.15
C GLY A 351 9.76 -41.27 -11.68
N VAL A 352 8.94 -41.95 -10.87
CA VAL A 352 8.20 -43.14 -11.31
C VAL A 352 7.25 -42.80 -12.46
N LEU A 353 6.50 -41.70 -12.34
CA LEU A 353 5.53 -41.29 -13.35
C LEU A 353 6.20 -40.94 -14.69
N ILE A 354 7.34 -40.24 -14.66
CA ILE A 354 8.17 -39.98 -15.85
C ILE A 354 8.66 -41.29 -16.48
N ALA A 355 9.22 -42.20 -15.66
CA ALA A 355 9.71 -43.49 -16.15
C ALA A 355 8.59 -44.33 -16.79
N THR A 356 7.39 -44.33 -16.20
CA THR A 356 6.21 -44.99 -16.75
C THR A 356 5.80 -44.37 -18.09
N LEU A 357 5.74 -43.05 -18.20
CA LEU A 357 5.39 -42.36 -19.45
C LEU A 357 6.41 -42.61 -20.57
N VAL A 358 7.71 -42.61 -20.25
CA VAL A 358 8.79 -42.96 -21.19
C VAL A 358 8.64 -44.42 -21.64
N GLY A 359 8.38 -45.34 -20.71
CA GLY A 359 8.16 -46.76 -21.02
C GLY A 359 6.97 -46.97 -21.96
N ILE A 360 5.83 -46.33 -21.68
CA ILE A 360 4.64 -46.37 -22.54
C ILE A 360 4.97 -45.82 -23.94
N ARG A 361 5.71 -44.71 -24.03
CA ARG A 361 6.08 -44.10 -25.31
C ARG A 361 7.00 -44.99 -26.14
N VAL A 362 7.99 -45.62 -25.52
CA VAL A 362 8.90 -46.57 -26.19
C VAL A 362 8.16 -47.83 -26.65
N TRP A 363 7.24 -48.34 -25.84
CA TRP A 363 6.45 -49.53 -26.17
C TRP A 363 5.51 -49.28 -27.36
N ARG A 364 4.81 -48.13 -27.36
CA ARG A 364 3.94 -47.72 -28.47
C ARG A 364 4.69 -47.37 -29.76
N GLY A 365 5.97 -47.01 -29.70
CA GLY A 365 6.78 -46.74 -30.89
C GLY A 365 7.36 -47.99 -31.56
N ARG A 366 7.23 -49.17 -30.93
CA ARG A 366 7.69 -50.47 -31.45
C ARG A 366 6.57 -51.34 -31.99
N SER A 367 5.31 -50.95 -31.77
CA SER A 367 4.11 -51.55 -32.36
C SER A 367 3.73 -50.73 -33.57
#